data_AF-A0A9E6RC17-F1
#
_entry.id   AF-A0A9E6RC17-F1
#
_cell.length_a   1.000
_cell.length_b   1.000
_cell.length_c   1.000
_cell.angle_alpha   90.00
_cell.angle_beta   90.00
_cell.angle_gamma   90.00
#
_symmetry.space_group_name_H-M   'P 1'
#
loop_
_entity.id
_entity.type
_entity.pdbx_description
1 polymer ?
#
loop_
_entity_poly.entity_id
_entity_poly.type
_entity_poly.pdbx_seq_one_letter_code
_entity_poly.pdbx_strand_id
1 'polypeptide(L)'
;MIASKLSARDYRRLVTILRVLGEAGLKPALARFGLVRTRNALPYNAEADAEALVRALEWLGPTFVKLGQLMATREDLLPPELTQRLSRLHDNVTPVSFEEVRSQLTDDLGADPIEVFAEFSRTPIAAASIAQVYEARLKTGELVVVKVRRPNIEEVIRADLRLLAGAARLVERRAPSLRRHQPTLVVEQLAQALLEEIDFRIEARNQEDIRRRTTVFVVPRVYQHFSTMRTLVSDRIVGMSPNREFRLSAPALARTLARTRPKVCSP
;
A
#
# COMPACT_ATOMS: atom_id res chain seq x y z
N MET A 1 -13.71 -2.01 -15.67
CA MET A 1 -13.71 -0.57 -16.06
C MET A 1 -12.29 0.01 -16.10
N ILE A 2 -11.36 -0.54 -16.90
CA ILE A 2 -10.00 0.03 -17.08
C ILE A 2 -9.55 -0.12 -18.54
N ALA A 3 -10.29 0.51 -19.44
CA ALA A 3 -9.96 0.60 -20.86
C ALA A 3 -10.04 2.06 -21.30
N SER A 4 -8.99 2.83 -21.00
CA SER A 4 -8.76 4.14 -21.58
C SER A 4 -7.41 4.15 -22.29
N LYS A 5 -7.28 4.96 -23.35
CA LYS A 5 -5.98 5.24 -23.98
C LYS A 5 -4.96 5.67 -22.92
N LEU A 6 -3.72 5.20 -23.03
CA LEU A 6 -2.64 5.60 -22.12
C LEU A 6 -2.45 7.12 -22.20
N SER A 7 -2.48 7.78 -21.05
CA SER A 7 -2.23 9.22 -20.95
C SER A 7 -0.73 9.52 -20.94
N ALA A 8 -0.34 10.77 -21.21
CA ALA A 8 1.06 11.20 -21.08
C ALA A 8 1.66 10.90 -19.70
N ARG A 9 0.84 10.91 -18.64
CA ARG A 9 1.24 10.52 -17.28
C ARG A 9 1.53 9.03 -17.17
N ASP A 10 0.72 8.18 -17.79
CA ASP A 10 0.94 6.73 -17.80
C ASP A 10 2.24 6.39 -18.54
N TYR A 11 2.55 7.09 -19.63
CA TYR A 11 3.84 6.91 -20.33
C TYR A 11 5.03 7.31 -19.46
N ARG A 12 4.95 8.45 -18.74
CA ARG A 12 6.02 8.83 -17.79
C ARG A 12 6.21 7.76 -16.72
N ARG A 13 5.12 7.24 -16.17
CA ARG A 13 5.19 6.19 -15.16
C ARG A 13 5.76 4.88 -15.71
N LEU A 14 5.40 4.50 -16.94
CA LEU A 14 5.97 3.35 -17.63
C LEU A 14 7.49 3.49 -17.81
N VAL A 15 7.97 4.67 -18.21
CA VAL A 15 9.41 4.94 -18.33
C VAL A 15 10.10 4.82 -16.98
N THR A 16 9.51 5.34 -15.90
CA THR A 16 10.02 5.15 -14.53
C THR A 16 10.09 3.66 -14.18
N ILE A 17 9.05 2.88 -14.48
CA ILE A 17 9.02 1.44 -14.19
C ILE A 17 10.17 0.72 -14.91
N LEU A 18 10.31 0.93 -16.21
CA LEU A 18 11.36 0.30 -17.01
C LEU A 18 12.77 0.70 -16.55
N ARG A 19 12.96 1.97 -16.15
CA ARG A 19 14.23 2.46 -15.62
C ARG A 19 14.59 1.76 -14.31
N VAL A 20 13.66 1.72 -13.35
CA VAL A 20 13.87 1.08 -12.04
C VAL A 20 14.16 -0.40 -12.18
N LEU A 21 13.43 -1.11 -13.04
CA LEU A 21 13.73 -2.51 -13.36
C LEU A 21 15.15 -2.68 -13.92
N GLY A 22 15.57 -1.75 -14.79
CA GLY A 22 16.93 -1.73 -15.34
C GLY A 22 18.02 -1.47 -14.29
N GLU A 23 17.80 -0.52 -13.38
CA GLU A 23 18.72 -0.15 -12.30
C GLU A 23 18.82 -1.22 -11.22
N ALA A 24 17.72 -1.92 -10.94
CA ALA A 24 17.68 -3.00 -9.93
C ALA A 24 18.44 -4.26 -10.36
N GLY A 25 18.77 -4.39 -11.66
CA GLY A 25 19.53 -5.50 -12.23
C GLY A 25 18.72 -6.41 -13.17
N LEU A 26 17.44 -6.12 -13.45
CA LEU A 26 16.57 -6.98 -14.25
C LEU A 26 16.73 -6.79 -15.77
N LYS A 27 17.77 -6.07 -16.24
CA LYS A 27 18.05 -5.91 -17.69
C LYS A 27 18.10 -7.24 -18.47
N PRO A 28 18.72 -8.34 -17.96
CA PRO A 28 18.70 -9.63 -18.65
C PRO A 28 17.27 -10.18 -18.80
N ALA A 29 16.45 -10.09 -17.76
CA ALA A 29 15.05 -10.51 -17.82
C ALA A 29 14.24 -9.67 -18.82
N LEU A 30 14.40 -8.33 -18.80
CA LEU A 30 13.76 -7.43 -19.76
C LEU A 30 14.16 -7.75 -21.22
N ALA A 31 15.42 -8.11 -21.46
CA ALA A 31 15.90 -8.50 -22.78
C ALA A 31 15.30 -9.83 -23.26
N ARG A 32 15.11 -10.82 -22.38
CA ARG A 32 14.41 -12.09 -22.71
C ARG A 32 12.98 -11.85 -23.20
N PHE A 33 12.32 -10.82 -22.68
CA PHE A 33 10.98 -10.40 -23.13
C PHE A 33 10.99 -9.41 -24.31
N GLY A 34 12.17 -9.10 -24.87
CA GLY A 34 12.31 -8.19 -26.02
C GLY A 34 12.07 -6.71 -25.69
N LEU A 35 12.09 -6.34 -24.40
CA LEU A 35 11.81 -4.96 -23.95
C LEU A 35 13.04 -4.05 -24.03
N VAL A 36 14.26 -4.61 -23.96
CA VAL A 36 15.53 -3.87 -24.01
C VAL A 36 16.58 -4.71 -24.76
N ARG A 37 17.50 -4.06 -25.50
CA ARG A 37 18.68 -4.73 -26.06
C ARG A 37 19.85 -4.70 -25.07
N THR A 38 20.44 -5.85 -24.77
CA THR A 38 21.67 -5.97 -23.95
C THR A 38 22.75 -6.72 -24.73
N ARG A 39 24.02 -6.27 -24.61
CA ARG A 39 25.18 -6.95 -25.20
C ARG A 39 25.69 -8.11 -24.36
N ASN A 40 25.36 -8.15 -23.06
CA ASN A 40 25.75 -9.20 -22.13
C ASN A 40 24.48 -9.87 -21.58
N ALA A 41 24.05 -10.98 -22.18
CA ALA A 41 23.10 -11.88 -21.54
C ALA A 41 23.87 -12.70 -20.51
N LEU A 42 24.02 -12.17 -19.30
CA LEU A 42 24.54 -12.96 -18.17
C LEU A 42 23.64 -14.19 -17.97
N PRO A 43 24.21 -15.35 -17.59
CA PRO A 43 23.45 -16.57 -17.33
C PRO A 43 22.40 -16.32 -16.24
N TYR A 44 21.25 -17.01 -16.35
CA TYR A 44 20.17 -16.92 -15.37
C TYR A 44 20.68 -17.34 -13.98
N ASN A 45 20.61 -16.41 -13.02
CA ASN A 45 20.86 -16.69 -11.61
C ASN A 45 19.56 -16.38 -10.85
N ALA A 46 18.86 -17.43 -10.44
CA ALA A 46 17.56 -17.33 -9.79
C ALA A 46 17.60 -16.49 -8.50
N GLU A 47 18.68 -16.56 -7.72
CA GLU A 47 18.81 -15.79 -6.47
C GLU A 47 19.08 -14.31 -6.74
N ALA A 48 20.00 -14.01 -7.67
CA ALA A 48 20.31 -12.63 -8.04
C ALA A 48 19.11 -11.93 -8.70
N ASP A 49 18.37 -12.64 -9.56
CA ASP A 49 17.16 -12.14 -10.20
C ASP A 49 16.03 -11.93 -9.16
N ALA A 50 15.90 -12.80 -8.15
CA ALA A 50 14.93 -12.64 -7.08
C ALA A 50 15.21 -11.42 -6.18
N GLU A 51 16.47 -11.20 -5.80
CA GLU A 51 16.87 -10.01 -5.05
C GLU A 51 16.71 -8.72 -5.85
N ALA A 52 17.04 -8.77 -7.16
CA ALA A 52 16.78 -7.66 -8.06
C ALA A 52 15.29 -7.33 -8.16
N LEU A 53 14.42 -8.34 -8.17
CA LEU A 53 12.98 -8.15 -8.16
C LEU A 53 12.49 -7.49 -6.86
N VAL A 54 12.90 -7.98 -5.69
CA VAL A 54 12.51 -7.39 -4.39
C VAL A 54 12.88 -5.90 -4.36
N ARG A 55 14.14 -5.56 -4.65
CA ARG A 55 14.59 -4.16 -4.70
C ARG A 55 13.78 -3.32 -5.69
N ALA A 56 13.50 -3.86 -6.88
CA ALA A 56 12.71 -3.14 -7.86
C ALA A 56 11.30 -2.85 -7.32
N LEU A 57 10.64 -3.83 -6.71
CA LEU A 57 9.29 -3.63 -6.17
C LEU A 57 9.27 -2.57 -5.05
N GLU A 58 10.28 -2.55 -4.18
CA GLU A 58 10.44 -1.51 -3.15
C GLU A 58 10.64 -0.12 -3.76
N TRP A 59 11.54 0.02 -4.73
CA TRP A 59 11.82 1.29 -5.41
C TRP A 59 10.63 1.81 -6.24
N LEU A 60 9.81 0.91 -6.78
CA LEU A 60 8.61 1.28 -7.50
C LEU A 60 7.49 1.77 -6.58
N GLY A 61 7.52 1.42 -5.30
CA GLY A 61 6.62 1.94 -4.27
C GLY A 61 5.36 1.10 -4.02
N PRO A 62 4.32 1.68 -3.38
CA PRO A 62 3.24 0.94 -2.71
C PRO A 62 2.56 -0.11 -3.59
N THR A 63 2.23 0.24 -4.83
CA THR A 63 1.51 -0.66 -5.72
C THR A 63 2.27 -1.97 -5.94
N PHE A 64 3.59 -1.87 -6.11
CA PHE A 64 4.46 -2.99 -6.43
C PHE A 64 4.88 -3.79 -5.20
N VAL A 65 5.07 -3.13 -4.06
CA VAL A 65 5.23 -3.80 -2.76
C VAL A 65 3.98 -4.64 -2.46
N LYS A 66 2.78 -4.05 -2.58
CA LYS A 66 1.51 -4.75 -2.34
C LYS A 66 1.28 -5.88 -3.34
N LEU A 67 1.64 -5.69 -4.61
CA LEU A 67 1.63 -6.75 -5.62
C LEU A 67 2.54 -7.92 -5.20
N GLY A 68 3.78 -7.63 -4.78
CA GLY A 68 4.72 -8.65 -4.33
C GLY A 68 4.21 -9.41 -3.11
N GLN A 69 3.65 -8.71 -2.12
CA GLN A 69 3.03 -9.32 -0.95
C GLN A 69 1.81 -10.19 -1.32
N LEU A 70 0.98 -9.74 -2.28
CA LEU A 70 -0.14 -10.54 -2.80
C LEU A 70 0.35 -11.80 -3.53
N MET A 71 1.43 -11.69 -4.31
CA MET A 71 2.03 -12.83 -4.98
C MET A 71 2.70 -13.81 -3.99
N ALA A 72 3.22 -13.30 -2.87
CA ALA A 72 3.80 -14.12 -1.82
C ALA A 72 2.78 -15.02 -1.10
N THR A 73 1.48 -14.74 -1.20
CA THR A 73 0.45 -15.65 -0.65
C THR A 73 0.02 -16.75 -1.62
N ARG A 74 0.58 -16.74 -2.84
CA ARG A 74 0.22 -17.62 -3.94
C ARG A 74 1.34 -18.62 -4.23
N GLU A 75 1.45 -19.64 -3.39
CA GLU A 75 2.45 -20.72 -3.51
C GLU A 75 2.35 -21.50 -4.83
N ASP A 76 1.21 -21.42 -5.54
CA ASP A 76 1.01 -22.00 -6.87
C ASP A 76 1.68 -21.22 -8.01
N LEU A 77 2.12 -19.98 -7.75
CA LEU A 77 2.64 -19.06 -8.77
C LEU A 77 4.17 -18.97 -8.79
N LEU A 78 4.80 -19.05 -7.63
CA LEU A 78 6.21 -18.72 -7.47
C LEU A 78 6.95 -19.80 -6.68
N PRO A 79 8.24 -20.02 -6.97
CA PRO A 79 9.08 -20.90 -6.16
C PRO A 79 9.11 -20.45 -4.68
N PRO A 80 9.20 -21.40 -3.72
CA PRO A 80 9.20 -21.09 -2.29
C PRO A 80 10.24 -20.04 -1.88
N GLU A 81 11.41 -20.05 -2.50
CA GLU A 81 12.51 -19.13 -2.23
C GLU A 81 12.12 -17.69 -2.59
N LEU A 82 11.39 -17.50 -3.68
CA LEU A 82 10.93 -16.18 -4.11
C LEU A 82 9.78 -15.70 -3.24
N THR A 83 8.85 -16.58 -2.92
CA THR A 83 7.74 -16.29 -1.99
C THR A 83 8.24 -15.81 -0.63
N GLN A 84 9.25 -16.48 -0.05
CA GLN A 84 9.86 -16.07 1.21
C GLN A 84 10.54 -14.69 1.13
N ARG A 85 11.14 -14.34 -0.01
CA ARG A 85 11.75 -13.02 -0.20
C ARG A 85 10.69 -11.93 -0.35
N LEU A 86 9.65 -12.17 -1.15
CA LEU A 86 8.53 -11.25 -1.32
C LEU A 86 7.73 -11.03 -0.03
N SER A 87 7.66 -12.03 0.86
CA SER A 87 7.00 -11.86 2.17
C SER A 87 7.72 -10.89 3.10
N ARG A 88 8.96 -10.49 2.78
CA ARG A 88 9.77 -9.52 3.52
C ARG A 88 9.72 -8.12 2.90
N LEU A 89 8.90 -7.91 1.87
CA LEU A 89 8.75 -6.59 1.26
C LEU A 89 8.21 -5.60 2.30
N HIS A 90 9.00 -4.56 2.52
CA HIS A 90 8.62 -3.44 3.36
C HIS A 90 8.55 -2.18 2.52
N ASP A 91 7.64 -1.31 2.90
CA ASP A 91 7.35 -0.09 2.18
C ASP A 91 7.99 1.13 2.87
N ASN A 92 9.23 0.95 3.36
CA ASN A 92 10.00 2.01 4.02
C ASN A 92 10.28 3.15 3.05
N VAL A 93 9.65 4.29 3.31
CA VAL A 93 9.78 5.49 2.49
C VAL A 93 10.17 6.68 3.34
N THR A 94 11.06 7.49 2.78
CA THR A 94 11.37 8.81 3.34
C THR A 94 10.08 9.64 3.41
N PRO A 95 9.78 10.28 4.56
CA PRO A 95 8.65 11.16 4.65
C PRO A 95 8.74 12.30 3.63
N VAL A 96 7.61 12.65 3.00
CA VAL A 96 7.43 13.93 2.32
C VAL A 96 7.52 15.06 3.33
N SER A 97 7.91 16.23 2.85
CA SER A 97 8.08 17.41 3.70
C SER A 97 6.74 17.81 4.34
N PHE A 98 6.80 18.43 5.52
CA PHE A 98 5.59 18.92 6.18
C PHE A 98 4.86 19.95 5.31
N GLU A 99 5.57 20.82 4.59
CA GLU A 99 4.95 21.85 3.75
C GLU A 99 4.10 21.25 2.60
N GLU A 100 4.55 20.15 1.99
CA GLU A 100 3.75 19.44 0.97
C GLU A 100 2.46 18.85 1.57
N VAL A 101 2.53 18.36 2.80
CA VAL A 101 1.37 17.78 3.50
C VAL A 101 0.45 18.87 4.05
N ARG A 102 1.01 20.00 4.50
CA ARG A 102 0.31 21.11 5.12
C ARG A 102 -0.76 21.68 4.21
N SER A 103 -0.45 21.89 2.93
CA SER A 103 -1.45 22.35 1.95
C SER A 103 -2.66 21.41 1.88
N GLN A 104 -2.43 20.10 1.82
CA GLN A 104 -3.52 19.11 1.78
C GLN A 104 -4.32 19.07 3.08
N LEU A 105 -3.63 19.17 4.23
CA LEU A 105 -4.26 19.25 5.54
C LEU A 105 -5.13 20.50 5.67
N THR A 106 -4.65 21.65 5.21
CA THR A 106 -5.42 22.90 5.25
C THR A 106 -6.71 22.77 4.43
N ASP A 107 -6.64 22.15 3.24
CA ASP A 107 -7.85 21.88 2.44
C ASP A 107 -8.82 20.92 3.15
N ASP A 108 -8.30 19.87 3.78
CA ASP A 108 -9.10 18.85 4.44
C ASP A 108 -9.74 19.35 5.75
N LEU A 109 -9.06 20.23 6.48
CA LEU A 109 -9.48 20.75 7.78
C LEU A 109 -10.20 22.11 7.68
N GLY A 110 -10.08 22.80 6.55
CA GLY A 110 -10.64 24.14 6.31
C GLY A 110 -9.82 25.30 6.89
N ALA A 111 -8.72 25.01 7.60
CA ALA A 111 -7.81 25.98 8.18
C ALA A 111 -6.44 25.32 8.42
N ASP A 112 -5.42 26.13 8.73
CA ASP A 112 -4.08 25.60 8.99
C ASP A 112 -4.09 24.61 10.17
N PRO A 113 -3.43 23.43 10.07
CA PRO A 113 -3.39 22.47 11.16
C PRO A 113 -2.86 23.06 12.48
N ILE A 114 -1.96 24.04 12.43
CA ILE A 114 -1.42 24.73 13.62
C ILE A 114 -2.50 25.59 14.30
N GLU A 115 -3.53 26.03 13.56
CA GLU A 115 -4.67 26.79 14.10
C GLU A 115 -5.83 25.90 14.53
N VAL A 116 -6.01 24.75 13.87
CA VAL A 116 -7.09 23.78 14.14
C VAL A 116 -6.84 23.03 15.46
N PHE A 117 -5.59 22.61 15.69
CA PHE A 117 -5.18 21.86 16.87
C PHE A 117 -4.55 22.80 17.92
N ALA A 118 -4.57 22.40 19.21
CA ALA A 118 -3.84 23.12 20.26
C ALA A 118 -2.32 22.91 20.14
N GLU A 119 -1.92 21.71 19.74
CA GLU A 119 -0.53 21.34 19.44
C GLU A 119 -0.53 20.48 18.18
N PHE A 120 0.44 20.68 17.29
CA PHE A 120 0.61 19.84 16.09
C PHE A 120 2.09 19.63 15.80
N SER A 121 2.55 18.39 15.78
CA SER A 121 3.94 18.06 15.43
C SER A 121 4.16 18.21 13.94
N ARG A 122 5.21 18.94 13.54
CA ARG A 122 5.64 19.01 12.13
C ARG A 122 6.44 17.79 11.69
N THR A 123 6.94 17.01 12.65
CA THR A 123 7.68 15.78 12.40
C THR A 123 6.71 14.59 12.51
N PRO A 124 6.57 13.76 11.46
CA PRO A 124 5.72 12.59 11.54
C PRO A 124 6.31 11.55 12.50
N ILE A 125 5.46 10.90 13.29
CA ILE A 125 5.86 9.77 14.14
C ILE A 125 5.97 8.46 13.38
N ALA A 126 5.30 8.38 12.23
CA ALA A 126 5.40 7.25 11.32
C ALA A 126 5.18 7.71 9.89
N ALA A 127 5.87 7.06 8.95
CA ALA A 127 5.62 7.18 7.53
C ALA A 127 5.53 5.78 6.93
N ALA A 128 4.48 5.57 6.15
CA ALA A 128 4.26 4.38 5.34
C ALA A 128 4.12 4.80 3.88
N SER A 129 4.05 3.85 2.96
CA SER A 129 4.03 4.15 1.53
C SER A 129 2.90 5.06 1.06
N ILE A 130 1.72 4.99 1.69
CA ILE A 130 0.52 5.73 1.31
C ILE A 130 0.25 6.93 2.22
N ALA A 131 0.78 6.94 3.44
CA ALA A 131 0.38 7.90 4.47
C ALA A 131 1.50 8.26 5.46
N GLN A 132 1.35 9.40 6.11
CA GLN A 132 2.19 9.83 7.23
C GLN A 132 1.31 10.11 8.45
N VAL A 133 1.82 9.83 9.63
CA VAL A 133 1.09 10.00 10.88
C VAL A 133 1.79 11.06 11.71
N TYR A 134 1.03 12.05 12.15
CA TYR A 134 1.48 13.16 12.98
C TYR A 134 0.82 13.10 14.34
N GLU A 135 1.52 13.56 15.37
CA GLU A 135 0.93 13.78 16.69
C GLU A 135 0.29 15.16 16.75
N ALA A 136 -0.87 15.23 17.40
CA ALA A 136 -1.53 16.49 17.68
C ALA A 136 -2.33 16.43 18.99
N ARG A 137 -2.77 17.59 19.45
CA ARG A 137 -3.68 17.75 20.59
C ARG A 137 -4.87 18.59 20.17
N LEU A 138 -6.08 18.13 20.47
CA LEU A 138 -7.28 18.92 20.24
C LEU A 138 -7.35 20.12 21.19
N LYS A 139 -8.09 21.17 20.80
CA LYS A 139 -8.36 22.33 21.68
C LYS A 139 -9.12 21.94 22.96
N THR A 140 -9.81 20.81 22.94
CA THR A 140 -10.49 20.19 24.07
C THR A 140 -9.56 19.39 25.00
N GLY A 141 -8.30 19.16 24.58
CA GLY A 141 -7.22 18.59 25.41
C GLY A 141 -6.79 17.17 25.04
N GLU A 142 -7.61 16.42 24.28
CA GLU A 142 -7.34 15.03 23.91
C GLU A 142 -6.12 14.91 22.99
N LEU A 143 -5.31 13.87 23.23
CA LEU A 143 -4.20 13.49 22.38
C LEU A 143 -4.69 12.66 21.19
N VAL A 144 -4.31 13.08 19.98
CA VAL A 144 -4.75 12.45 18.74
C VAL A 144 -3.57 12.18 17.82
N VAL A 145 -3.78 11.26 16.89
CA VAL A 145 -2.94 11.09 15.71
C VAL A 145 -3.68 11.57 14.47
N VAL A 146 -2.95 12.24 13.59
CA VAL A 146 -3.45 12.75 12.31
C VAL A 146 -2.72 11.99 11.20
N LYS A 147 -3.41 11.01 10.61
CA LYS A 147 -2.93 10.24 9.47
C LYS A 147 -3.31 10.96 8.18
N VAL A 148 -2.32 11.31 7.38
CA VAL A 148 -2.49 12.08 6.14
C VAL A 148 -1.96 11.30 4.97
N ARG A 149 -2.78 11.18 3.92
CA ARG A 149 -2.41 10.53 2.68
C ARG A 149 -1.28 11.32 2.00
N ARG A 150 -0.26 10.63 1.50
CA ARG A 150 0.84 11.28 0.80
C ARG A 150 0.31 12.02 -0.44
N PRO A 151 0.73 13.27 -0.68
CA PRO A 151 0.32 14.01 -1.86
C PRO A 151 0.61 13.23 -3.15
N ASN A 152 -0.29 13.33 -4.14
CA ASN A 152 -0.18 12.71 -5.46
C ASN A 152 -0.17 11.17 -5.49
N ILE A 153 -0.24 10.47 -4.35
CA ILE A 153 -0.09 9.01 -4.32
C ILE A 153 -1.20 8.27 -5.06
N GLU A 154 -2.43 8.80 -5.00
CA GLU A 154 -3.57 8.24 -5.71
C GLU A 154 -3.34 8.23 -7.24
N GLU A 155 -2.75 9.30 -7.78
CA GLU A 155 -2.48 9.37 -9.21
C GLU A 155 -1.43 8.34 -9.65
N VAL A 156 -0.39 8.17 -8.83
CA VAL A 156 0.67 7.17 -9.05
C VAL A 156 0.08 5.75 -9.03
N ILE A 157 -0.71 5.42 -7.99
CA ILE A 157 -1.37 4.11 -7.85
C ILE A 157 -2.29 3.85 -9.04
N ARG A 158 -3.12 4.83 -9.45
CA ARG A 158 -4.01 4.67 -10.60
C ARG A 158 -3.26 4.44 -11.91
N ALA A 159 -2.13 5.12 -12.12
CA ALA A 159 -1.28 4.88 -13.28
C ALA A 159 -0.67 3.48 -13.26
N ASP A 160 -0.15 3.04 -12.12
CA ASP A 160 0.41 1.69 -11.95
C ASP A 160 -0.64 0.62 -12.23
N LEU A 161 -1.84 0.74 -11.67
CA LEU A 161 -2.94 -0.20 -11.88
C LEU A 161 -3.38 -0.27 -13.34
N ARG A 162 -3.41 0.86 -14.07
CA ARG A 162 -3.69 0.87 -15.52
C ARG A 162 -2.63 0.10 -16.30
N LEU A 163 -1.35 0.32 -15.99
CA LEU A 163 -0.23 -0.35 -16.65
C LEU A 163 -0.20 -1.85 -16.33
N LEU A 164 -0.39 -2.22 -15.06
CA LEU A 164 -0.49 -3.61 -14.63
C LEU A 164 -1.67 -4.33 -15.28
N ALA A 165 -2.83 -3.69 -15.39
CA ALA A 165 -3.99 -4.28 -16.07
C ALA A 165 -3.71 -4.52 -17.56
N GLY A 166 -3.00 -3.59 -18.22
CA GLY A 166 -2.54 -3.77 -19.59
C GLY A 166 -1.56 -4.95 -19.72
N ALA A 167 -0.61 -5.05 -18.80
CA ALA A 167 0.39 -6.12 -18.77
C ALA A 167 -0.24 -7.49 -18.50
N ALA A 168 -1.15 -7.61 -17.52
CA ALA A 168 -1.85 -8.85 -17.20
C ALA A 168 -2.63 -9.40 -18.41
N ARG A 169 -3.39 -8.54 -19.09
CA ARG A 169 -4.09 -8.92 -20.33
C ARG A 169 -3.12 -9.34 -21.43
N LEU A 170 -1.95 -8.74 -21.52
CA LEU A 170 -0.93 -9.12 -22.50
C LEU A 170 -0.33 -10.48 -22.18
N VAL A 171 -0.01 -10.76 -20.91
CA VAL A 171 0.48 -12.05 -20.44
C VAL A 171 -0.51 -13.15 -20.78
N GLU A 172 -1.79 -12.97 -20.45
CA GLU A 172 -2.83 -13.95 -20.78
C GLU A 172 -2.95 -14.18 -22.29
N ARG A 173 -2.81 -13.14 -23.13
CA ARG A 173 -2.84 -13.30 -24.59
C ARG A 173 -1.62 -14.03 -25.16
N ARG A 174 -0.41 -13.70 -24.68
CA ARG A 174 0.86 -14.16 -25.25
C ARG A 174 1.38 -15.47 -24.65
N ALA A 175 0.97 -15.80 -23.43
CA ALA A 175 1.37 -17.01 -22.73
C ALA A 175 0.13 -17.77 -22.22
N PRO A 176 -0.54 -18.56 -23.08
CA PRO A 176 -1.76 -19.29 -22.71
C PRO A 176 -1.59 -20.19 -21.48
N SER A 177 -0.40 -20.76 -21.28
CA SER A 177 -0.07 -21.57 -20.10
C SER A 177 -0.19 -20.81 -18.78
N LEU A 178 -0.05 -19.48 -18.79
CA LEU A 178 -0.16 -18.63 -17.62
C LEU A 178 -1.61 -18.17 -17.34
N ARG A 179 -2.57 -18.40 -18.26
CA ARG A 179 -3.98 -18.01 -18.04
C ARG A 179 -4.60 -18.67 -16.82
N ARG A 180 -4.22 -19.92 -16.53
CA ARG A 180 -4.72 -20.68 -15.36
C ARG A 180 -4.44 -19.97 -14.03
N HIS A 181 -3.42 -19.12 -14.01
CA HIS A 181 -3.02 -18.34 -12.84
C HIS A 181 -3.80 -17.03 -12.68
N GLN A 182 -4.67 -16.70 -13.64
CA GLN A 182 -5.57 -15.54 -13.65
C GLN A 182 -4.87 -14.19 -13.36
N PRO A 183 -3.80 -13.80 -14.11
CA PRO A 183 -3.12 -12.52 -13.90
C PRO A 183 -4.05 -11.31 -13.85
N THR A 184 -5.10 -11.26 -14.68
CA THR A 184 -6.06 -10.14 -14.68
C THR A 184 -6.80 -10.06 -13.35
N LEU A 185 -7.24 -11.19 -12.79
CA LEU A 185 -7.91 -11.24 -11.50
C LEU A 185 -7.00 -10.80 -10.35
N VAL A 186 -5.72 -11.18 -10.38
CA VAL A 186 -4.72 -10.74 -9.39
C VAL A 186 -4.60 -9.22 -9.38
N VAL A 187 -4.55 -8.59 -10.57
CA VAL A 187 -4.51 -7.13 -10.68
C VAL A 187 -5.81 -6.48 -10.23
N GLU A 188 -6.97 -7.09 -10.49
CA GLU A 188 -8.26 -6.58 -10.02
C GLU A 188 -8.37 -6.61 -8.49
N GLN A 189 -7.93 -7.69 -7.85
CA GLN A 189 -7.86 -7.80 -6.39
C GLN A 189 -6.90 -6.76 -5.79
N LEU A 190 -5.73 -6.60 -6.40
CA LEU A 190 -4.78 -5.56 -6.01
C LEU A 190 -5.38 -4.16 -6.14
N ALA A 191 -6.08 -3.89 -7.25
CA ALA A 191 -6.73 -2.61 -7.50
C ALA A 191 -7.78 -2.31 -6.43
N GLN A 192 -8.63 -3.28 -6.11
CA GLN A 192 -9.63 -3.12 -5.05
C GLN A 192 -8.96 -2.81 -3.71
N ALA A 193 -7.99 -3.63 -3.30
CA ALA A 193 -7.32 -3.46 -2.01
C ALA A 193 -6.63 -2.08 -1.88
N LEU A 194 -5.92 -1.64 -2.91
CA LEU A 194 -5.23 -0.34 -2.89
C LEU A 194 -6.21 0.84 -2.94
N LEU A 195 -7.29 0.74 -3.71
CA LEU A 195 -8.30 1.80 -3.78
C LEU A 195 -9.08 1.94 -2.46
N GLU A 196 -9.30 0.85 -1.74
CA GLU A 196 -9.85 0.88 -0.39
C GLU A 196 -8.86 1.53 0.60
N GLU A 197 -7.55 1.22 0.46
CA GLU A 197 -6.49 1.72 1.36
C GLU A 197 -6.25 3.23 1.25
N ILE A 198 -6.50 3.84 0.09
CA ILE A 198 -6.32 5.28 -0.12
C ILE A 198 -7.55 6.14 0.25
N ASP A 199 -8.68 5.54 0.63
CA ASP A 199 -9.87 6.24 1.11
C ASP A 199 -10.06 6.02 2.62
N PHE A 200 -9.55 6.97 3.41
CA PHE A 200 -9.58 6.84 4.86
C PHE A 200 -10.98 6.89 5.49
N ARG A 201 -12.02 7.22 4.73
CA ARG A 201 -13.41 7.07 5.22
C ARG A 201 -13.80 5.60 5.38
N ILE A 202 -13.19 4.71 4.61
CA ILE A 202 -13.38 3.26 4.77
C ILE A 202 -12.73 2.81 6.08
N GLU A 203 -11.48 3.21 6.31
CA GLU A 203 -10.76 2.93 7.57
C GLU A 203 -11.50 3.50 8.79
N ALA A 204 -11.94 4.77 8.72
CA ALA A 204 -12.72 5.42 9.77
C ALA A 204 -13.98 4.64 10.16
N ARG A 205 -14.76 4.21 9.16
CA ARG A 205 -15.99 3.42 9.37
C ARG A 205 -15.69 2.06 9.97
N ASN A 206 -14.72 1.34 9.42
CA ASN A 206 -14.32 0.03 9.92
C ASN A 206 -13.81 0.12 11.37
N GLN A 207 -13.02 1.14 11.71
CA GLN A 207 -12.52 1.37 13.06
C GLN A 207 -13.67 1.61 14.05
N GLU A 208 -14.61 2.48 13.70
CA GLU A 208 -15.77 2.77 14.55
C GLU A 208 -16.71 1.55 14.70
N ASP A 209 -16.89 0.76 13.65
CA ASP A 209 -17.67 -0.48 13.68
C ASP A 209 -17.03 -1.52 14.61
N ILE A 210 -15.72 -1.71 14.53
CA ILE A 210 -14.99 -2.62 15.43
C ILE A 210 -15.08 -2.10 16.87
N ARG A 211 -14.87 -0.79 17.09
CA ARG A 211 -14.94 -0.15 18.41
C ARG A 211 -16.29 -0.39 19.10
N ARG A 212 -17.40 -0.35 18.36
CA ARG A 212 -18.75 -0.61 18.90
C ARG A 212 -18.99 -2.07 19.26
N ARG A 213 -18.28 -3.00 18.61
CA ARG A 213 -18.51 -4.45 18.73
C ARG A 213 -17.54 -5.14 19.69
N THR A 214 -16.37 -4.56 19.93
CA THR A 214 -15.35 -5.16 20.79
C THR A 214 -15.36 -4.59 22.20
N THR A 215 -15.28 -5.47 23.18
CA THR A 215 -14.98 -5.14 24.58
C THR A 215 -13.63 -5.70 25.02
N VAL A 216 -12.91 -6.36 24.10
CA VAL A 216 -11.71 -7.15 24.40
C VAL A 216 -10.43 -6.34 24.26
N PHE A 217 -10.45 -5.29 23.44
CA PHE A 217 -9.31 -4.42 23.21
C PHE A 217 -9.77 -3.00 22.97
N VAL A 218 -8.89 -2.05 23.22
CA VAL A 218 -9.15 -0.63 22.97
C VAL A 218 -9.01 -0.36 21.47
N VAL A 219 -10.03 0.26 20.88
CA VAL A 219 -10.00 0.78 19.52
C VAL A 219 -10.08 2.30 19.59
N PRO A 220 -9.12 3.04 19.03
CA PRO A 220 -9.11 4.49 19.10
C PRO A 220 -10.40 5.08 18.54
N ARG A 221 -10.96 6.11 19.19
CA ARG A 221 -12.12 6.83 18.66
C ARG A 221 -11.71 7.63 17.44
N VAL A 222 -12.56 7.64 16.41
CA VAL A 222 -12.39 8.51 15.24
C VAL A 222 -13.06 9.86 15.47
N TYR A 223 -12.37 10.95 15.14
CA TYR A 223 -12.93 12.30 15.14
C TYR A 223 -13.41 12.66 13.74
N GLN A 224 -14.69 12.35 13.47
CA GLN A 224 -15.27 12.46 12.12
C GLN A 224 -15.20 13.87 11.53
N HIS A 225 -15.36 14.92 12.34
CA HIS A 225 -15.30 16.32 11.89
C HIS A 225 -13.93 16.72 11.33
N PHE A 226 -12.85 16.00 11.70
CA PHE A 226 -11.51 16.23 11.19
C PHE A 226 -11.07 15.15 10.17
N SER A 227 -11.96 14.25 9.79
CA SER A 227 -11.64 13.09 8.96
C SER A 227 -12.31 13.19 7.59
N THR A 228 -11.51 13.03 6.53
CA THR A 228 -11.92 13.09 5.13
C THR A 228 -11.49 11.82 4.40
N MET A 229 -11.56 11.81 3.07
CA MET A 229 -10.99 10.72 2.27
C MET A 229 -9.45 10.68 2.30
N ARG A 230 -8.78 11.79 2.65
CA ARG A 230 -7.32 11.94 2.61
C ARG A 230 -6.69 12.14 4.00
N THR A 231 -7.49 12.45 5.01
CA THR A 231 -7.04 12.69 6.38
C THR A 231 -7.90 11.91 7.37
N LEU A 232 -7.27 11.26 8.35
CA LEU A 232 -7.94 10.53 9.43
C LEU A 232 -7.40 11.00 10.76
N VAL A 233 -8.30 11.41 11.64
CA VAL A 233 -7.96 11.81 13.02
C VAL A 233 -8.57 10.84 14.00
N SER A 234 -7.75 10.28 14.87
CA SER A 234 -8.21 9.34 15.89
C SER A 234 -7.41 9.46 17.18
N ASP A 235 -7.92 8.90 18.28
CA ASP A 235 -7.21 8.89 19.56
C ASP A 235 -5.78 8.37 19.40
N ARG A 236 -4.84 8.99 20.11
CA ARG A 236 -3.49 8.46 20.22
C ARG A 236 -3.46 7.35 21.27
N ILE A 237 -3.17 6.12 20.83
CA ILE A 237 -2.93 5.00 21.73
C ILE A 237 -1.42 4.90 21.99
N VAL A 238 -1.03 4.94 23.26
CA VAL A 238 0.35 4.73 23.69
C VAL A 238 0.47 3.31 24.25
N GLY A 239 1.38 2.53 23.69
CA GLY A 239 1.62 1.16 24.11
C GLY A 239 2.87 0.58 23.47
N MET A 240 3.18 -0.66 23.83
CA MET A 240 4.26 -1.41 23.20
C MET A 240 3.75 -2.06 21.91
N SER A 241 4.51 -1.92 20.83
CA SER A 241 4.22 -2.61 19.57
C SER A 241 4.31 -4.13 19.79
N PRO A 242 3.35 -4.93 19.31
CA PRO A 242 3.46 -6.38 19.33
C PRO A 242 4.60 -6.80 18.39
N ASN A 243 5.74 -7.13 18.99
CA ASN A 243 6.88 -7.74 18.29
C ASN A 243 6.59 -9.23 18.01
N ARG A 244 7.47 -9.89 17.25
CA ARG A 244 7.29 -11.31 16.84
C ARG A 244 7.14 -12.29 18.01
N GLU A 245 7.54 -11.89 19.21
CA GLU A 245 7.43 -12.64 20.46
C GLU A 245 6.13 -12.36 21.24
N PHE A 246 5.31 -11.41 20.78
CA PHE A 246 4.03 -11.08 21.40
C PHE A 246 3.07 -12.28 21.31
N ARG A 247 2.98 -13.04 22.40
CA ARG A 247 2.04 -14.16 22.54
C ARG A 247 0.74 -13.66 23.13
N LEU A 248 -0.31 -13.65 22.33
CA LEU A 248 -1.68 -13.47 22.80
C LEU A 248 -2.11 -14.70 23.59
N SER A 249 -2.12 -14.59 24.93
CA SER A 249 -2.63 -15.64 25.83
C SER A 249 -4.16 -15.59 26.01
N ALA A 250 -4.87 -14.76 25.24
CA ALA A 250 -6.29 -14.44 25.49
C ALA A 250 -7.27 -15.06 24.45
N PRO A 251 -8.01 -16.13 24.80
CA PRO A 251 -9.02 -16.76 23.94
C PRO A 251 -10.16 -15.82 23.52
N ALA A 252 -10.40 -14.74 24.27
CA ALA A 252 -11.45 -13.77 23.97
C ALA A 252 -11.16 -12.97 22.68
N LEU A 253 -9.89 -12.63 22.41
CA LEU A 253 -9.51 -11.83 21.24
C LEU A 253 -9.70 -12.62 19.94
N ALA A 254 -9.30 -13.89 19.94
CA ALA A 254 -9.49 -14.80 18.81
C ALA A 254 -10.97 -14.97 18.44
N ARG A 255 -11.86 -15.07 19.45
CA ARG A 255 -13.32 -15.19 19.24
C ARG A 255 -13.93 -13.91 18.63
N THR A 256 -13.43 -12.74 19.01
CA THR A 256 -13.90 -11.46 18.45
C THR A 256 -13.45 -11.30 16.99
N LEU A 257 -12.18 -11.62 16.67
CA LEU A 257 -11.64 -11.49 15.31
C LEU A 257 -12.21 -12.53 14.31
N ALA A 258 -12.60 -13.72 14.78
CA ALA A 258 -13.24 -14.73 13.94
C ALA A 258 -14.64 -14.31 13.46
N ARG A 259 -15.34 -13.45 14.22
CA ARG A 259 -16.67 -12.93 13.86
C ARG A 259 -16.63 -11.82 12.81
N THR A 260 -15.46 -11.25 12.55
CA THR A 260 -15.23 -10.13 11.62
C THR A 260 -14.81 -10.55 10.21
N ARG A 261 -14.93 -11.83 9.81
CA ARG A 261 -14.77 -12.16 8.37
C ARG A 261 -15.79 -11.33 7.58
N PRO A 262 -15.38 -10.62 6.51
CA PRO A 262 -16.33 -9.95 5.64
C PRO A 262 -17.32 -11.01 5.13
N LYS A 263 -18.61 -10.66 5.07
CA LYS A 263 -19.59 -11.46 4.33
C LYS A 263 -19.03 -11.62 2.92
N VAL A 264 -18.55 -12.82 2.62
CA VAL A 264 -18.36 -13.25 1.24
C VAL A 264 -19.75 -13.18 0.62
N CYS A 265 -19.99 -12.20 -0.24
CA CYS A 265 -21.14 -12.26 -1.11
C CYS A 265 -20.91 -13.43 -2.07
N SER A 266 -21.55 -14.55 -1.77
CA SER A 266 -21.85 -15.64 -2.72
C SER A 266 -23.19 -15.31 -3.40
N PRO A 267 -23.46 -15.75 -4.65
CA PRO A 267 -22.92 -16.92 -5.34
C PRO A 267 -21.78 -16.64 -6.33
#